data_AF-A0A9E6F0C7-F1
#
_entry.id   AF-A0A9E6F0C7-F1
#
_cell.length_a   1.000
_cell.length_b   1.000
_cell.length_c   1.000
_cell.angle_alpha   90.00
_cell.angle_beta   90.00
_cell.angle_gamma   90.00
#
_symmetry.space_group_name_H-M   'P 1'
#
loop_
_entity.id
_entity.type
_entity.pdbx_description
1 polymer ?
#
loop_
_entity_poly.entity_id
_entity_poly.type
_entity_poly.pdbx_seq_one_letter_code
_entity_poly.pdbx_strand_id
1 'polypeptide(L)'
;KALQSAQRGAKNKDIEALELYFSSVNFNSEEKIKAVTNIYDNLSVKEFTTSLINEYYNNALVYLSDLSVNDDRKIILKKYSDKLMNRNF
;
A
#
# COMPACT_ATOMS: atom_id res chain seq x y z
N LYS A 1 7.79 -15.81 -20.67
CA LYS A 1 9.19 -15.85 -20.16
C LYS A 1 9.90 -14.51 -20.28
N ALA A 2 9.97 -13.88 -21.46
CA ALA A 2 10.59 -12.56 -21.66
C ALA A 2 9.97 -11.40 -20.84
N LEU A 3 8.64 -11.37 -20.71
CA LEU A 3 7.93 -10.33 -19.94
C LEU A 3 8.26 -10.40 -18.44
N GLN A 4 8.28 -11.59 -17.86
CA GLN A 4 8.65 -11.82 -16.45
C GLN A 4 10.13 -11.52 -16.15
N SER A 5 11.04 -11.76 -17.09
CA SER A 5 12.45 -11.34 -16.93
C SER A 5 12.59 -9.82 -17.03
N ALA A 6 11.85 -9.16 -17.92
CA ALA A 6 11.84 -7.70 -18.03
C ALA A 6 11.27 -7.03 -16.77
N GLN A 7 10.17 -7.54 -16.23
CA GLN A 7 9.58 -7.06 -14.96
C GLN A 7 10.52 -7.23 -13.77
N ARG A 8 11.22 -8.36 -13.66
CA ARG A 8 12.24 -8.57 -12.61
C ARG A 8 13.44 -7.63 -12.78
N GLY A 9 13.90 -7.43 -14.01
CA GLY A 9 14.99 -6.50 -14.30
C GLY A 9 14.64 -5.05 -13.99
N ALA A 10 13.41 -4.61 -14.30
CA ALA A 10 12.91 -3.28 -13.94
C ALA A 10 12.87 -3.10 -12.41
N LYS A 11 12.27 -4.07 -11.69
CA LYS A 11 12.18 -4.05 -10.23
C LYS A 11 13.54 -3.99 -9.53
N ASN A 12 14.55 -4.71 -10.06
CA ASN A 12 15.90 -4.67 -9.49
C ASN A 12 16.55 -3.28 -9.65
N LYS A 13 16.37 -2.63 -10.81
CA LYS A 13 16.88 -1.27 -11.03
C LYS A 13 16.20 -0.25 -10.13
N ASP A 14 14.90 -0.39 -9.91
CA ASP A 14 14.14 0.46 -9.00
C ASP A 14 14.64 0.33 -7.55
N ILE A 15 14.98 -0.88 -7.09
CA ILE A 15 15.56 -1.13 -5.77
C ILE A 15 16.95 -0.50 -5.64
N GLU A 16 17.84 -0.74 -6.61
CA GLU A 16 19.18 -0.14 -6.63
C GLU A 16 19.13 1.39 -6.60
N ALA A 17 18.19 1.99 -7.34
CA ALA A 17 17.97 3.44 -7.35
C ALA A 17 17.49 3.96 -6.00
N LEU A 18 16.55 3.27 -5.34
CA LEU A 18 16.11 3.63 -3.98
C LEU A 18 17.27 3.56 -2.99
N GLU A 19 18.04 2.46 -2.99
CA GLU A 19 19.21 2.31 -2.12
C GLU A 19 20.24 3.42 -2.33
N LEU A 20 20.49 3.82 -3.58
CA LEU A 20 21.36 4.95 -3.90
C LEU A 20 20.81 6.27 -3.33
N TYR A 21 19.52 6.56 -3.53
CA TYR A 21 18.88 7.79 -3.02
C TYR A 21 18.87 7.87 -1.50
N PHE A 22 18.77 6.73 -0.80
CA PHE A 22 18.77 6.67 0.67
C PHE A 22 20.17 6.58 1.30
N SER A 23 21.19 6.20 0.54
CA SER A 23 22.58 6.06 1.03
C SER A 23 23.46 7.29 0.83
N SER A 24 23.16 8.16 -0.15
CA SER A 24 23.98 9.34 -0.45
C SER A 24 23.37 10.65 0.07
N VAL A 25 24.25 11.54 0.54
CA VAL A 25 23.93 12.83 1.18
C VAL A 25 23.84 14.02 0.22
N ASN A 26 24.19 13.84 -1.07
CA ASN A 26 24.28 14.94 -2.05
C ASN A 26 23.31 14.77 -3.24
N PHE A 27 22.00 14.86 -2.98
CA PHE A 27 21.01 15.00 -4.04
C PHE A 27 20.28 16.33 -3.93
N ASN A 28 19.88 16.87 -5.08
CA ASN A 28 18.85 17.90 -5.09
C ASN A 28 17.56 17.29 -4.53
N SER A 29 16.98 17.95 -3.51
CA SER A 29 15.80 17.45 -2.81
C SER A 29 14.59 17.25 -3.74
N GLU A 30 14.36 18.15 -4.70
CA GLU A 30 13.22 18.04 -5.62
C GLU A 30 13.40 16.88 -6.60
N GLU A 31 14.61 16.72 -7.16
CA GLU A 31 14.91 15.61 -8.06
C GLU A 31 14.78 14.25 -7.35
N LYS A 32 15.25 14.16 -6.11
CA LYS A 32 15.11 12.96 -5.29
C LYS A 32 13.63 12.64 -5.01
N ILE A 33 12.83 13.63 -4.60
CA ILE A 33 11.40 13.44 -4.36
C ILE A 33 10.69 12.95 -5.62
N LYS A 34 10.99 13.56 -6.77
CA LYS A 34 10.38 13.19 -8.06
C LYS A 34 10.77 11.78 -8.49
N ALA A 35 12.06 11.43 -8.37
CA ALA A 35 12.55 10.11 -8.74
C ALA A 35 11.97 9.02 -7.83
N VAL A 36 11.96 9.22 -6.52
CA VAL A 36 11.39 8.26 -5.57
C VAL A 36 9.88 8.11 -5.79
N THR A 37 9.14 9.20 -6.01
CA THR A 37 7.70 9.14 -6.33
C THR A 37 7.44 8.30 -7.59
N ASN A 38 8.20 8.54 -8.67
CA ASN A 38 8.07 7.77 -9.90
C ASN A 38 8.38 6.27 -9.70
N ILE A 39 9.35 5.94 -8.85
CA ILE A 39 9.64 4.54 -8.52
C ILE A 39 8.43 3.90 -7.81
N TYR A 40 7.79 4.61 -6.88
CA TYR A 40 6.59 4.11 -6.19
C TYR A 40 5.41 3.92 -7.15
N ASP A 41 5.24 4.81 -8.12
CA ASP A 41 4.23 4.69 -9.18
C ASP A 41 4.52 3.49 -10.09
N ASN A 42 5.77 3.32 -10.53
CA ASN A 42 6.21 2.19 -11.36
C ASN A 42 6.03 0.83 -10.66
N LEU A 43 6.24 0.80 -9.34
CA LEU A 43 6.03 -0.38 -8.52
C LEU A 43 4.56 -0.62 -8.16
N SER A 44 3.65 0.27 -8.58
CA SER A 44 2.22 0.22 -8.29
C SER A 44 1.95 0.06 -6.78
N VAL A 45 2.74 0.78 -5.97
CA VAL A 45 2.66 0.71 -4.49
C VAL A 45 1.28 1.15 -4.02
N LYS A 46 0.66 2.11 -4.72
CA LYS A 46 -0.69 2.60 -4.42
C LYS A 46 -1.72 1.48 -4.56
N GLU A 47 -1.75 0.80 -5.70
CA GLU A 47 -2.68 -0.28 -6.01
C GLU A 47 -2.49 -1.45 -5.04
N PHE A 48 -1.23 -1.83 -4.77
CA PHE A 48 -0.90 -2.88 -3.81
C PHE A 48 -1.41 -2.53 -2.40
N THR A 49 -1.15 -1.29 -1.95
CA THR A 49 -1.59 -0.83 -0.63
C THR A 49 -3.11 -0.78 -0.53
N THR A 50 -3.80 -0.31 -1.58
CA THR A 50 -5.27 -0.33 -1.63
C THR A 50 -5.83 -1.75 -1.57
N SER A 51 -5.21 -2.70 -2.28
CA SER A 51 -5.60 -4.11 -2.21
C SER A 51 -5.45 -4.66 -0.79
N LEU A 52 -4.33 -4.37 -0.13
CA LEU A 52 -4.05 -4.83 1.23
C LEU A 52 -5.03 -4.23 2.26
N ILE A 53 -5.38 -2.94 2.11
CA ILE A 53 -6.39 -2.27 2.93
C ILE A 53 -7.75 -2.99 2.78
N ASN A 54 -8.17 -3.29 1.56
CA ASN A 54 -9.42 -4.00 1.29
C ASN A 54 -9.41 -5.42 1.88
N GLU A 55 -8.29 -6.13 1.76
CA GLU A 55 -8.14 -7.48 2.32
C GLU A 55 -8.32 -7.48 3.84
N TYR A 56 -7.59 -6.63 4.56
CA TYR A 56 -7.70 -6.54 6.02
C TYR A 56 -9.10 -6.10 6.47
N TYR A 57 -9.73 -5.18 5.75
CA TYR A 57 -11.08 -4.76 6.04
C TYR A 57 -12.09 -5.90 5.88
N ASN A 58 -12.03 -6.64 4.79
CA ASN A 58 -12.90 -7.80 4.56
C ASN A 58 -12.69 -8.87 5.65
N ASN A 59 -11.44 -9.16 6.00
CA ASN A 59 -11.13 -10.09 7.09
C ASN A 59 -11.71 -9.61 8.43
N ALA A 60 -11.60 -8.32 8.73
CA ALA A 60 -12.18 -7.74 9.94
C ALA A 60 -13.72 -7.85 9.97
N LEU A 61 -14.39 -7.70 8.82
CA LEU A 61 -15.84 -7.90 8.73
C LEU A 61 -16.25 -9.35 8.98
N VAL A 62 -15.49 -10.33 8.45
CA VAL A 62 -15.71 -11.76 8.71
C VAL A 62 -15.55 -12.07 10.21
N TYR A 63 -14.46 -11.61 10.83
CA TYR A 63 -14.27 -11.81 12.27
C TYR A 63 -15.34 -11.13 13.11
N LEU A 64 -15.82 -9.96 12.68
CA LEU A 64 -16.90 -9.25 13.38
C LEU A 64 -18.24 -10.01 13.25
N SER A 65 -18.55 -10.59 12.09
CA SER A 65 -19.77 -11.38 11.91
C SER A 65 -19.77 -12.64 12.76
N ASP A 66 -18.62 -13.30 12.88
CA ASP A 66 -18.46 -14.57 13.60
C ASP A 66 -18.60 -14.45 15.12
N LEU A 67 -18.56 -13.22 15.68
CA LEU A 67 -18.78 -13.03 17.10
C LEU A 67 -20.20 -13.43 17.50
N SER A 68 -20.31 -14.33 18.48
CA SER A 68 -21.57 -14.78 19.10
C SER A 68 -22.18 -13.72 20.03
N VAL A 69 -22.35 -12.50 19.51
CA VAL A 69 -22.97 -11.37 20.19
C VAL A 69 -24.08 -10.80 19.33
N ASN A 70 -25.09 -10.17 19.96
CA ASN A 70 -26.13 -9.47 19.22
C ASN A 70 -25.50 -8.44 18.26
N ASP A 71 -25.97 -8.43 17.02
CA ASP A 71 -25.49 -7.57 15.94
C ASP A 71 -25.58 -6.08 16.26
N ASP A 72 -26.52 -5.66 17.11
CA ASP A 72 -26.62 -4.27 17.59
C ASP A 72 -25.31 -3.79 18.24
N ARG A 73 -24.60 -4.69 18.92
CA ARG A 73 -23.31 -4.40 19.55
C ARG A 73 -22.16 -4.28 18.54
N LYS A 74 -22.32 -4.84 17.33
CA LYS A 74 -21.34 -4.80 16.25
C LYS A 74 -21.47 -3.52 15.40
N ILE A 75 -22.63 -2.85 15.42
CA ILE A 75 -22.92 -1.67 14.59
C ILE A 75 -21.89 -0.55 14.77
N ILE A 76 -21.49 -0.25 16.01
CA ILE A 76 -20.55 0.85 16.30
C ILE A 76 -19.17 0.54 15.70
N LEU A 77 -18.69 -0.69 15.86
CA LEU A 77 -17.42 -1.14 15.32
C LEU A 77 -17.44 -1.13 13.78
N LYS A 78 -18.52 -1.61 13.17
CA LYS A 78 -18.67 -1.57 11.70
C LYS A 78 -18.64 -0.14 11.17
N LYS A 79 -19.43 0.76 11.76
CA LYS A 79 -19.44 2.19 11.39
C LYS A 79 -18.08 2.85 11.57
N TYR A 80 -17.31 2.46 12.57
CA TYR A 80 -15.96 2.97 12.77
C TYR A 80 -15.00 2.46 11.69
N SER A 81 -15.02 1.16 11.39
CA SER A 81 -14.23 0.57 10.31
C SER A 81 -14.54 1.18 8.93
N ASP A 82 -15.81 1.44 8.63
CA ASP A 82 -16.24 2.07 7.36
C ASP A 82 -15.67 3.49 7.19
N LYS A 83 -15.53 4.23 8.30
CA LYS A 83 -14.89 5.55 8.29
C LYS A 83 -13.39 5.48 8.03
N LEU A 84 -12.72 4.43 8.50
CA LEU A 84 -11.29 4.24 8.26
C LEU A 84 -10.99 3.94 6.79
N MET A 85 -11.90 3.27 6.08
CA MET A 85 -11.77 2.94 4.65
C MET A 85 -11.87 4.16 3.74
N ASN A 86 -12.67 5.16 4.11
CA ASN A 86 -12.92 6.36 3.29
C ASN A 86 -12.14 7.58 3.81
N ARG A 87 -10.91 7.37 4.27
CA ARG A 87 -10.09 8.45 4.83
C ARG A 87 -9.54 9.34 3.72
N ASN A 88 -10.20 10.47 3.49
CA ASN A 88 -9.65 11.56 2.71
C ASN A 88 -8.58 12.29 3.54
N PHE A 89 -7.39 12.48 2.96
CA PHE A 89 -6.30 13.29 3.53
C PHE A 89 -6.36 14.72 3.01
#